data_AF-A0A651HJ97-F1
#
_entry.id   AF-A0A651HJ97-F1
#
_cell.length_a   1.000
_cell.length_b   1.000
_cell.length_c   1.000
_cell.angle_alpha   90.00
_cell.angle_beta   90.00
_cell.angle_gamma   90.00
#
_symmetry.space_group_name_H-M   'P 1'
#
loop_
_entity.id
_entity.type
_entity.pdbx_description
1 polymer ?
#
loop_
_entity_poly.entity_id
_entity_poly.type
_entity_poly.pdbx_seq_one_letter_code
_entity_poly.pdbx_strand_id
1 'polypeptide(L)'
;MPDYRTLEARKARSRKVCRLLGGRIGEVVSPGLGRWEPGWQVIRVPSLELLKALEEWERTGAEAAMDRAKAKALEVLEAWKEADRLFRDAHTVGRHAAHPEAR
;
A
#
# COMPACT_ATOMS: atom_id res chain seq x y z
N MET A 1 -4.20 -0.16 -32.27
CA MET A 1 -5.11 0.36 -31.22
C MET A 1 -5.61 -0.83 -30.42
N PRO A 2 -5.41 -0.89 -29.09
CA PRO A 2 -5.99 -1.96 -28.27
C PRO A 2 -7.52 -1.94 -28.42
N ASP A 3 -8.14 -3.10 -28.57
CA ASP A 3 -9.61 -3.21 -28.52
C ASP A 3 -10.10 -2.63 -27.19
N TYR A 4 -11.01 -1.65 -27.24
CA TYR A 4 -11.59 -0.99 -26.08
C TYR A 4 -12.16 -1.99 -25.06
N ARG A 5 -12.77 -3.09 -25.52
CA ARG A 5 -13.28 -4.16 -24.65
C ARG A 5 -12.16 -4.85 -23.86
N THR A 6 -10.99 -5.00 -24.47
CA THR A 6 -9.82 -5.60 -23.80
C THR A 6 -9.19 -4.64 -22.79
N LEU A 7 -9.17 -3.33 -23.07
CA LEU A 7 -8.64 -2.32 -22.15
C LEU A 7 -9.50 -2.24 -20.88
N GLU A 8 -10.83 -2.20 -21.03
CA GLU A 8 -11.74 -2.15 -19.87
C GLU A 8 -11.65 -3.42 -19.02
N ALA A 9 -11.48 -4.59 -19.64
CA ALA A 9 -11.21 -5.84 -18.91
C ALA A 9 -9.88 -5.78 -18.13
N ARG A 10 -8.83 -5.22 -18.72
CA ARG A 10 -7.53 -5.05 -18.04
C ARG A 10 -7.63 -4.08 -16.85
N LYS A 11 -8.29 -2.93 -17.02
CA LYS A 11 -8.56 -1.99 -15.92
C LYS A 11 -9.41 -2.61 -14.81
N ALA A 12 -10.39 -3.44 -15.16
CA ALA A 12 -11.18 -4.18 -14.16
C ALA A 12 -10.29 -5.12 -13.33
N ARG A 13 -9.32 -5.80 -13.97
CA ARG A 13 -8.33 -6.64 -13.28
C ARG A 13 -7.41 -5.80 -12.37
N SER A 14 -6.86 -4.68 -12.83
CA SER A 14 -6.06 -3.77 -11.99
C SER A 14 -6.83 -3.27 -10.77
N ARG A 15 -8.09 -2.83 -10.97
CA ARG A 15 -8.99 -2.44 -9.86
C ARG A 15 -9.23 -3.57 -8.87
N LYS A 16 -9.28 -4.83 -9.32
CA LYS A 16 -9.39 -5.99 -8.44
C LYS A 16 -8.12 -6.15 -7.59
N VAL A 17 -6.93 -6.01 -8.17
CA VAL A 17 -5.65 -6.04 -7.44
C VAL A 17 -5.63 -4.97 -6.35
N CYS A 18 -5.93 -3.71 -6.69
CA CYS A 18 -5.94 -2.61 -5.72
C CYS A 18 -6.96 -2.82 -4.59
N ARG A 19 -8.16 -3.32 -4.90
CA ARG A 19 -9.18 -3.61 -3.87
C ARG A 19 -8.75 -4.71 -2.91
N LEU A 20 -8.18 -5.79 -3.42
CA LEU A 20 -7.70 -6.89 -2.58
C LEU A 20 -6.54 -6.43 -1.68
N LEU A 21 -5.60 -5.67 -2.24
CA LEU A 21 -4.50 -5.10 -1.47
C LEU A 21 -5.00 -4.13 -0.40
N GLY A 22 -5.93 -3.24 -0.74
CA GLY A 22 -6.53 -2.30 0.21
C GLY A 22 -7.24 -3.01 1.38
N GLY A 23 -7.99 -4.08 1.09
CA GLY A 23 -8.61 -4.93 2.13
C GLY A 23 -7.56 -5.56 3.05
N ARG A 24 -6.53 -6.18 2.46
CA ARG A 24 -5.41 -6.80 3.20
C ARG A 24 -4.66 -5.79 4.08
N ILE A 25 -4.43 -4.57 3.59
CA ILE A 25 -3.82 -3.50 4.37
C ILE A 25 -4.73 -3.16 5.56
N GLY A 26 -6.02 -2.95 5.33
CA GLY A 26 -6.99 -2.62 6.38
C GLY A 26 -7.10 -3.68 7.48
N GLU A 27 -6.81 -4.94 7.17
CA GLU A 27 -6.78 -6.05 8.14
C GLU A 27 -5.53 -6.04 9.06
N VAL A 28 -4.40 -5.50 8.60
CA VAL A 28 -3.10 -5.67 9.27
C VAL A 28 -2.55 -4.39 9.89
N VAL A 29 -3.13 -3.22 9.61
CA VAL A 29 -2.63 -1.94 10.10
C VAL A 29 -3.57 -1.29 11.12
N SER A 30 -2.98 -0.54 12.04
CA SER A 30 -3.71 0.18 13.08
C SER A 30 -4.61 1.28 12.50
N PRO A 31 -5.80 1.50 13.09
CA PRO A 31 -6.64 2.65 12.74
C PRO A 31 -5.88 3.97 12.89
N GLY A 32 -6.10 4.90 11.97
CA GLY A 32 -5.47 6.23 12.00
C GLY A 32 -4.10 6.31 11.33
N LEU A 33 -3.43 5.19 11.04
CA LEU A 33 -2.13 5.17 10.36
C LEU A 33 -2.15 5.95 9.03
N GLY A 34 -3.23 5.83 8.25
CA GLY A 34 -3.36 6.55 6.97
C GLY A 34 -3.37 8.08 7.09
N ARG A 35 -3.52 8.63 8.30
CA ARG A 35 -3.44 10.07 8.61
C ARG A 35 -2.08 10.48 9.20
N TRP A 36 -1.18 9.52 9.40
CA TRP A 36 0.13 9.75 10.01
C TRP A 36 1.20 9.98 8.94
N GLU A 37 1.58 11.24 8.76
CA GLU A 37 2.50 11.69 7.70
C GLU A 37 3.81 10.87 7.59
N PRO A 38 4.51 10.51 8.70
CA PRO A 38 5.74 9.73 8.63
C PRO A 38 5.56 8.35 7.97
N GLY A 39 4.40 7.71 8.13
CA GLY A 39 4.12 6.41 7.49
C GLY A 39 4.18 6.49 5.96
N TRP A 40 3.82 7.63 5.38
CA TRP A 40 3.87 7.82 3.93
C TRP A 40 5.28 7.80 3.35
N GLN A 41 6.32 8.10 4.15
CA GLN A 41 7.71 8.05 3.69
C GLN A 41 8.14 6.63 3.29
N VAL A 42 7.61 5.61 3.97
CA VAL A 42 7.91 4.20 3.64
C VAL A 42 6.92 3.61 2.62
N ILE A 43 5.65 4.06 2.62
CA ILE A 43 4.60 3.53 1.74
C ILE A 43 4.69 4.05 0.30
N ARG A 44 5.12 5.30 0.11
CA ARG A 44 4.98 6.01 -1.16
C ARG A 44 5.70 5.33 -2.32
N VAL A 45 6.97 4.99 -2.15
CA VAL A 45 7.80 4.45 -3.25
C VAL A 45 7.26 3.09 -3.74
N PRO A 46 7.02 2.09 -2.88
CA PRO A 46 6.42 0.82 -3.31
C PRO A 46 5.06 1.00 -3.99
N SER A 47 4.25 1.95 -3.51
CA SER A 47 2.92 2.23 -4.08
C SER A 47 3.01 2.79 -5.49
N LEU A 48 3.97 3.68 -5.75
CA LEU A 48 4.20 4.22 -7.10
C LEU A 48 4.68 3.14 -8.07
N GLU A 49 5.56 2.24 -7.63
CA GLU A 49 6.05 1.14 -8.48
C GLU A 49 4.95 0.12 -8.80
N LEU A 50 4.03 -0.15 -7.87
CA LEU A 50 2.83 -0.92 -8.15
C LEU A 50 1.97 -0.25 -9.23
N LEU A 51 1.71 1.05 -9.10
CA LEU A 51 0.87 1.79 -10.05
C LEU A 51 1.49 1.81 -11.46
N LYS A 52 2.80 1.99 -11.57
CA LYS A 52 3.52 1.91 -12.86
C LYS A 52 3.38 0.54 -13.51
N ALA A 53 3.53 -0.54 -12.74
CA ALA A 53 3.39 -1.90 -13.27
C ALA A 53 1.95 -2.19 -13.73
N LEU A 54 0.93 -1.69 -13.01
CA LEU A 54 -0.47 -1.81 -13.40
C LEU A 54 -0.79 -0.99 -14.66
N GLU A 55 -0.27 0.24 -14.76
CA GLU A 55 -0.43 1.08 -15.95
C GLU A 55 0.21 0.42 -17.18
N GLU A 56 1.40 -0.16 -17.03
CA GLU A 56 2.06 -0.89 -18.10
C GLU A 56 1.25 -2.12 -18.53
N TRP A 57 0.71 -2.87 -17.58
CA TRP A 57 -0.21 -3.98 -17.86
C TRP A 57 -1.45 -3.50 -18.63
N GLU A 58 -2.07 -2.40 -18.22
CA GLU A 58 -3.26 -1.86 -18.88
C GLU A 58 -2.97 -1.44 -20.33
N ARG A 59 -1.82 -0.81 -20.55
CA ARG A 59 -1.35 -0.35 -21.86
C ARG A 59 -0.97 -1.50 -22.79
N THR A 60 -0.27 -2.50 -22.28
CA THR A 60 0.40 -3.52 -23.10
C THR A 60 -0.27 -4.89 -23.09
N GLY A 61 -0.97 -5.25 -22.00
CA GLY A 61 -1.47 -6.60 -21.76
C GLY A 61 -0.37 -7.65 -21.56
N ALA A 62 0.88 -7.24 -21.27
CA ALA A 62 1.99 -8.16 -21.07
C ALA A 62 1.97 -8.79 -19.66
N GLU A 63 1.81 -10.11 -19.55
CA GLU A 63 1.69 -10.77 -18.22
C GLU A 63 2.92 -10.53 -17.32
N ALA A 64 4.10 -10.29 -17.88
CA ALA A 64 5.29 -9.87 -17.12
C ALA A 64 5.04 -8.58 -16.31
N ALA A 65 4.27 -7.62 -16.83
CA ALA A 65 3.90 -6.41 -16.10
C ALA A 65 2.92 -6.72 -14.95
N MET A 66 2.00 -7.67 -15.15
CA MET A 66 1.09 -8.14 -14.11
C MET A 66 1.83 -8.91 -13.00
N ASP A 67 2.84 -9.72 -13.34
CA ASP A 67 3.65 -10.41 -12.34
C ASP A 67 4.51 -9.42 -11.53
N ARG A 68 5.08 -8.39 -12.18
CA ARG A 68 5.70 -7.26 -11.46
C ARG A 68 4.71 -6.55 -10.54
N ALA A 69 3.49 -6.29 -11.00
CA ALA A 69 2.46 -5.67 -10.18
C ALA A 69 2.13 -6.51 -8.94
N LYS A 70 2.00 -7.84 -9.07
CA LYS A 70 1.80 -8.73 -7.91
C LYS A 70 2.98 -8.68 -6.94
N ALA A 71 4.22 -8.69 -7.44
CA ALA A 71 5.40 -8.58 -6.60
C ALA A 71 5.43 -7.24 -5.84
N LYS A 72 5.15 -6.13 -6.53
CA LYS A 72 5.05 -4.80 -5.90
C LYS A 72 3.89 -4.68 -4.92
N ALA A 73 2.77 -5.37 -5.14
CA ALA A 73 1.69 -5.41 -4.16
C ALA A 73 2.12 -6.05 -2.84
N LEU A 74 2.99 -7.07 -2.87
CA LEU A 74 3.58 -7.65 -1.66
C LEU A 74 4.51 -6.66 -0.96
N GLU A 75 5.38 -5.96 -1.71
CA GLU A 75 6.25 -4.93 -1.15
C GLU A 75 5.45 -3.78 -0.51
N VAL A 76 4.35 -3.36 -1.13
CA VAL A 76 3.43 -2.37 -0.55
C VAL A 76 2.86 -2.87 0.77
N LEU A 77 2.42 -4.13 0.84
CA LEU A 77 1.89 -4.69 2.09
C LEU A 77 2.93 -4.69 3.21
N GLU A 78 4.18 -5.08 2.91
CA GLU A 78 5.27 -5.04 3.89
C GLU A 78 5.60 -3.61 4.32
N ALA A 79 5.59 -2.64 3.41
CA ALA A 79 5.78 -1.23 3.74
C ALA A 79 4.68 -0.69 4.68
N TRP A 80 3.43 -1.11 4.49
CA TRP A 80 2.32 -0.78 5.38
C TRP A 80 2.48 -1.39 6.78
N LYS A 81 2.96 -2.63 6.88
CA LYS A 81 3.28 -3.26 8.18
C LYS A 81 4.42 -2.54 8.90
N GLU A 82 5.43 -2.12 8.16
CA GLU A 82 6.54 -1.35 8.74
C GLU A 82 6.08 0.04 9.20
N ALA A 83 5.26 0.72 8.39
CA ALA A 83 4.63 1.98 8.80
C ALA A 83 3.79 1.81 10.08
N ASP A 84 3.04 0.72 10.18
CA ASP A 84 2.26 0.39 11.37
C ASP A 84 3.14 0.12 12.60
N ARG A 85 4.26 -0.58 12.44
CA ARG A 85 5.24 -0.79 13.52
C ARG A 85 5.75 0.56 14.05
N LEU A 86 6.21 1.42 13.15
CA LEU A 86 6.71 2.77 13.49
C LEU A 86 5.61 3.63 14.16
N PHE A 87 4.38 3.52 13.68
CA PHE A 87 3.23 4.21 14.25
C PHE A 87 2.95 3.77 15.69
N ARG A 88 2.93 2.46 15.93
CA ARG A 88 2.72 1.89 17.28
C ARG A 88 3.84 2.29 18.22
N ASP A 89 5.08 2.29 17.78
CA ASP A 89 6.23 2.72 18.58
C ASP A 89 6.08 4.19 19.00
N ALA A 90 5.76 5.08 18.05
CA ALA A 90 5.54 6.51 18.32
C ALA A 90 4.39 6.77 19.32
N HIS A 91 3.32 5.98 19.26
CA HIS A 91 2.13 6.16 20.10
C HIS A 91 2.17 5.37 21.43
N THR A 92 3.12 4.46 21.58
CA THR A 92 3.40 3.77 22.85
C THR A 92 4.37 4.60 23.69
N VAL A 93 5.40 5.19 23.06
CA VAL A 93 6.33 6.10 23.74
C VAL A 93 5.63 7.37 24.25
N GLY A 94 4.59 7.85 23.56
CA GLY A 94 3.77 8.98 24.02
C GLY A 94 2.96 8.75 25.30
N ARG A 95 2.72 7.49 25.72
CA ARG A 95 2.00 7.20 26.99
C ARG A 95 2.91 7.18 28.22
N HIS A 96 4.21 6.93 28.05
CA HIS A 96 5.15 6.85 29.16
C HIS A 96 5.77 8.20 29.56
N ALA A 97 5.64 9.24 28.74
CA ALA A 97 6.13 10.59 29.05
C ALA A 97 5.17 11.44 29.93
N ALA A 98 3.99 10.90 30.29
CA ALA A 98 2.93 11.64 30.98
C ALA A 98 2.83 11.36 32.50
N HIS A 99 3.92 10.91 33.16
CA HIS A 99 3.97 10.85 34.63
C HIS A 99 5.26 11.48 35.15
N PRO A 100 5.30 12.82 35.36
CA PRO A 100 6.20 13.34 36.37
C PRO A 100 5.65 12.91 37.73
N GLU A 101 6.46 12.20 38.49
CA GLU A 101 6.18 11.88 39.89
C GLU A 101 5.96 13.20 40.65
N ALA A 102 4.73 13.41 41.14
CA ALA A 102 4.48 14.41 42.17
C ALA A 102 4.93 13.81 43.51
N ARG A 103 6.10 14.26 43.97
CA ARG A 103 6.51 14.17 45.39
C ARG A 103 5.78 15.23 46.20
#